data_AF-A0A7C5SVW5-F1
#
_entry.id   AF-A0A7C5SVW5-F1
#
_cell.length_a   1.000
_cell.length_b   1.000
_cell.length_c   1.000
_cell.angle_alpha   90.00
_cell.angle_beta   90.00
_cell.angle_gamma   90.00
#
_symmetry.space_group_name_H-M   'P 1'
#
loop_
_entity.id
_entity.type
_entity.pdbx_description
1 polymer ?
#
loop_
_entity_poly.entity_id
_entity_poly.type
_entity_poly.pdbx_seq_one_letter_code
_entity_poly.pdbx_strand_id
1 'polypeptide(L)'
;TEISKRSIHAALQNCQLNEVENITFARMASEEMTEALGGVRSFERLKGIDLTQYDFTTVLVDPPRAGLDEGTTALIADMEHIIYISCNPDTLARDLETLCKSHEVCEAAIFDQFPHTEHVESGVFLKKRA
;
A
#
# COMPACT_ATOMS: atom_id res chain seq x y z
N THR A 1 0.87 -1.82 7.10
CA THR A 1 -0.07 -2.02 8.23
C THR A 1 -0.80 -3.32 8.06
N GLU A 2 -1.36 -3.88 9.13
CA GLU A 2 -2.13 -5.12 9.07
C GLU A 2 -3.05 -5.26 10.29
N ILE A 3 -4.28 -5.73 10.10
CA ILE A 3 -5.29 -5.89 11.17
C ILE A 3 -5.12 -7.25 11.88
N SER A 4 -4.77 -8.28 11.11
CA SER A 4 -4.65 -9.67 11.55
C SER A 4 -3.50 -9.85 12.53
N LYS A 5 -3.83 -10.23 13.77
CA LYS A 5 -2.83 -10.53 14.80
C LYS A 5 -1.90 -11.68 14.39
N ARG A 6 -2.42 -12.68 13.66
CA ARG A 6 -1.63 -13.82 13.20
C ARG A 6 -0.62 -13.40 12.14
N SER A 7 -1.04 -12.55 11.21
CA SER A 7 -0.17 -12.02 10.15
C SER A 7 0.95 -11.16 10.74
N ILE A 8 0.65 -10.29 11.71
CA ILE A 8 1.67 -9.50 12.43
C ILE A 8 2.69 -10.41 13.13
N HIS A 9 2.22 -11.47 13.81
CA HIS A 9 3.13 -12.40 14.49
C HIS A 9 4.05 -13.13 13.50
N ALA A 10 3.49 -13.61 12.38
CA ALA A 10 4.27 -14.23 11.32
C ALA A 10 5.28 -13.23 10.70
N ALA A 11 4.89 -11.97 10.49
CA ALA A 11 5.76 -10.94 9.95
C ALA A 11 6.93 -10.62 10.90
N LEU A 12 6.67 -10.50 12.20
CA LEU A 12 7.73 -10.34 13.21
C LEU A 12 8.68 -11.53 13.26
N GLN A 13 8.15 -12.75 13.16
CA GLN A 13 8.98 -13.96 13.07
C GLN A 13 9.84 -13.95 11.80
N ASN A 14 9.28 -13.53 10.66
CA ASN A 14 10.03 -13.40 9.41
C ASN A 14 11.15 -12.37 9.53
N CYS A 15 10.92 -11.22 10.17
CA CYS A 15 11.97 -10.25 10.45
C CYS A 15 13.09 -10.84 11.30
N GLN A 16 12.75 -11.59 12.35
CA GLN A 16 13.74 -12.25 13.20
C GLN A 16 14.56 -13.29 12.41
N LEU A 17 13.92 -14.10 11.56
CA LEU A 17 14.61 -15.11 10.75
C LEU A 17 15.55 -14.51 9.70
N ASN A 18 15.33 -13.27 9.30
CA ASN A 18 16.12 -12.57 8.28
C ASN A 18 16.99 -11.44 8.85
N GLU A 19 17.12 -11.33 10.19
CA GLU A 19 17.90 -10.28 10.87
C GLU A 19 17.50 -8.85 10.45
N VAL A 20 16.20 -8.63 10.21
CA VAL A 20 15.64 -7.35 9.78
C VAL A 20 15.15 -6.55 10.99
N GLU A 21 15.78 -5.42 11.24
CA GLU A 21 15.49 -4.56 12.41
C GLU A 21 14.84 -3.20 12.05
N ASN A 22 14.72 -2.88 10.76
CA ASN A 22 14.27 -1.56 10.27
C ASN A 22 12.80 -1.54 9.80
N ILE A 23 11.99 -2.50 10.24
CA ILE A 23 10.56 -2.57 9.88
C ILE A 23 9.71 -2.43 11.14
N THR A 24 8.83 -1.44 11.15
CA THR A 24 7.85 -1.23 12.21
C THR A 24 6.47 -1.66 11.74
N PHE A 25 5.86 -2.61 12.45
CA PHE A 25 4.52 -3.09 12.13
C PHE A 25 3.46 -2.33 12.95
N ALA A 26 2.61 -1.57 12.26
CA ALA A 26 1.42 -0.95 12.85
C ALA A 26 0.20 -1.86 12.65
N ARG A 27 -0.46 -2.22 13.77
CA ARG A 27 -1.65 -3.09 13.74
C ARG A 27 -2.94 -2.27 13.61
N MET A 28 -3.31 -1.95 12.38
CA MET A 28 -4.50 -1.16 12.04
C MET A 28 -4.89 -1.38 10.58
N ALA A 29 -6.09 -0.93 10.23
CA ALA A 29 -6.55 -0.92 8.84
C ALA A 29 -5.79 0.13 8.03
N SER A 30 -5.81 0.00 6.70
CA SER A 30 -5.18 0.97 5.80
C SER A 30 -5.83 2.34 5.96
N GLU A 31 -7.14 2.40 6.08
CA GLU A 31 -7.92 3.62 6.28
C GLU A 31 -7.58 4.30 7.61
N GLU A 32 -7.35 3.54 8.69
CA GLU A 32 -6.93 4.08 9.99
C GLU A 32 -5.50 4.67 9.91
N MET A 33 -4.60 4.05 9.14
CA MET A 33 -3.25 4.57 8.90
C MET A 33 -3.28 5.86 8.10
N THR A 34 -4.14 5.88 7.08
CA THR A 34 -4.43 7.04 6.22
C THR A 34 -4.85 8.25 7.05
N GLU A 35 -5.82 8.08 7.95
CA GLU A 35 -6.27 9.15 8.85
C GLU A 35 -5.18 9.61 9.82
N ALA A 36 -4.33 8.68 10.29
CA ALA A 36 -3.24 9.00 11.21
C ALA A 36 -2.13 9.81 10.52
N LEU A 37 -1.77 9.47 9.28
CA LEU A 37 -0.81 10.22 8.47
C LEU A 37 -1.34 11.63 8.12
N GLY A 38 -2.64 11.75 7.87
CA GLY A 38 -3.30 13.03 7.66
C GLY A 38 -3.46 13.89 8.93
N GLY A 39 -3.00 13.42 10.09
CA GLY A 39 -3.08 14.16 11.37
C GLY A 39 -4.50 14.34 11.91
N VAL A 40 -5.47 13.58 11.41
CA VAL A 40 -6.90 13.75 11.74
C VAL A 40 -7.20 13.27 13.17
N ARG A 41 -6.51 12.23 13.64
CA ARG A 41 -6.78 11.57 14.93
C ARG A 41 -5.57 10.81 15.48
N SER A 42 -5.39 10.82 16.79
CA SER A 42 -4.48 9.91 17.51
C SER A 42 -5.14 8.55 17.77
N PHE A 43 -4.45 7.45 17.47
CA PHE A 43 -4.94 6.09 17.70
C PHE A 43 -4.16 5.42 18.83
N GLU A 44 -4.85 4.83 19.82
CA GLU A 44 -4.21 4.00 20.87
C GLU A 44 -3.41 2.82 20.28
N ARG A 45 -3.77 2.36 19.07
CA ARG A 45 -3.05 1.32 18.34
C ARG A 45 -1.70 1.77 17.77
N LEU A 46 -1.45 3.09 17.70
CA LEU A 46 -0.15 3.69 17.35
C LEU A 46 0.69 4.00 18.59
N LYS A 47 0.24 3.64 19.80
CA LYS A 47 0.98 3.93 21.03
C LYS A 47 2.35 3.27 21.00
N GLY A 48 3.40 4.07 20.88
CA GLY A 48 4.80 3.63 20.71
C GLY A 48 5.35 3.76 19.30
N ILE A 49 4.54 4.16 18.32
CA ILE A 49 4.96 4.48 16.96
C ILE A 49 4.74 5.98 16.76
N ASP A 50 5.83 6.74 16.70
CA ASP A 50 5.80 8.15 16.36
C ASP A 50 5.91 8.30 14.84
N LEU A 51 4.77 8.49 14.17
CA LEU A 51 4.72 8.65 12.71
C LEU A 51 5.48 9.90 12.23
N THR A 52 5.69 10.90 13.09
CA THR A 52 6.40 12.15 12.72
C THR A 52 7.91 11.94 12.53
N GLN A 53 8.44 10.82 13.01
CA GLN A 53 9.84 10.45 12.83
C GLN A 53 10.14 9.81 11.47
N TYR A 54 9.10 9.52 10.69
CA TYR A 54 9.22 8.87 9.40
C TYR A 54 8.97 9.87 8.28
N ASP A 55 9.79 9.78 7.24
CA ASP A 55 9.57 10.48 5.97
C ASP A 55 9.04 9.48 4.94
N PHE A 56 7.73 9.46 4.76
CA PHE A 56 7.07 8.54 3.84
C PHE A 56 7.07 9.11 2.42
N THR A 57 8.01 8.63 1.61
CA THR A 57 8.10 9.02 0.19
C THR A 57 7.40 8.03 -0.74
N THR A 58 7.34 6.76 -0.33
CA THR A 58 6.86 5.65 -1.16
C THR A 58 5.80 4.84 -0.45
N VAL A 59 4.72 4.53 -1.15
CA VAL A 59 3.68 3.61 -0.70
C VAL A 59 3.63 2.37 -1.58
N LEU A 60 3.49 1.20 -0.96
CA LEU A 60 3.19 -0.06 -1.64
C LEU A 60 1.77 -0.47 -1.28
N VAL A 61 0.94 -0.70 -2.29
CA VAL A 61 -0.45 -1.16 -2.13
C VAL A 61 -0.67 -2.46 -2.90
N ASP A 62 -1.33 -3.40 -2.25
CA ASP A 62 -1.81 -4.67 -2.82
C ASP A 62 -3.26 -4.91 -2.35
N PRO A 63 -4.23 -4.18 -2.94
CA PRO A 63 -5.63 -4.26 -2.52
C PRO A 63 -6.30 -5.57 -2.95
N PRO A 64 -7.46 -5.91 -2.35
CA PRO A 64 -8.29 -6.99 -2.84
C PRO A 64 -8.79 -6.71 -4.27
N ARG A 65 -9.44 -7.71 -4.91
CA ARG A 65 -9.98 -7.60 -6.29
C ARG A 65 -10.92 -6.41 -6.56
N ALA A 66 -11.42 -5.73 -5.51
CA ALA A 66 -12.24 -4.52 -5.62
C ALA A 66 -11.42 -3.25 -5.95
N GLY A 67 -10.08 -3.32 -5.86
CA GLY A 67 -9.18 -2.17 -5.95
C GLY A 67 -9.17 -1.34 -4.68
N LEU A 68 -8.68 -0.11 -4.78
CA LEU A 68 -8.68 0.86 -3.69
C LEU A 68 -10.06 1.53 -3.53
N ASP A 69 -10.40 1.91 -2.30
CA ASP A 69 -11.50 2.84 -2.05
C ASP A 69 -11.08 4.28 -2.36
N GLU A 70 -12.06 5.19 -2.47
CA GLU A 70 -11.82 6.60 -2.80
C GLU A 70 -10.93 7.32 -1.77
N GLY A 71 -11.09 7.00 -0.47
CA GLY A 71 -10.34 7.62 0.61
C GLY A 71 -8.87 7.22 0.58
N THR A 72 -8.60 5.93 0.42
CA THR A 72 -7.23 5.42 0.27
C THR A 72 -6.58 5.96 -1.00
N THR A 73 -7.31 5.99 -2.12
CA THR A 73 -6.83 6.54 -3.40
C THR A 73 -6.42 8.01 -3.28
N ALA A 74 -7.26 8.82 -2.62
CA ALA A 74 -6.98 10.24 -2.42
C ALA A 74 -5.74 10.48 -1.55
N LEU A 75 -5.54 9.70 -0.49
CA LEU A 75 -4.36 9.84 0.35
C LEU A 75 -3.08 9.47 -0.41
N ILE A 76 -3.06 8.31 -1.06
CA ILE A 76 -1.83 7.87 -1.73
C ILE A 76 -1.47 8.78 -2.92
N ALA A 77 -2.43 9.53 -3.46
CA ALA A 77 -2.20 10.51 -4.52
C ALA A 77 -1.31 11.70 -4.09
N ASP A 78 -1.03 11.85 -2.79
CA ASP A 78 -0.08 12.84 -2.28
C ASP A 78 1.36 12.31 -2.14
N MET A 79 1.56 10.99 -2.17
CA MET A 79 2.89 10.35 -2.07
C MET A 79 3.77 10.70 -3.28
N GLU A 80 5.09 10.59 -3.13
CA GLU A 80 6.01 10.82 -4.25
C GLU A 80 6.04 9.62 -5.20
N HIS A 81 5.98 8.41 -4.63
CA HIS A 81 6.06 7.14 -5.34
C HIS A 81 4.96 6.18 -4.90
N ILE A 82 4.35 5.49 -5.87
CA ILE A 82 3.33 4.47 -5.63
C ILE A 82 3.73 3.19 -6.36
N ILE A 83 3.83 2.09 -5.62
CA ILE A 83 3.93 0.73 -6.15
C ILE A 83 2.56 0.09 -5.96
N TYR A 84 1.84 -0.16 -7.04
CA TYR A 84 0.51 -0.76 -7.00
C TYR A 84 0.58 -2.17 -7.61
N ILE A 85 0.26 -3.18 -6.79
CA ILE A 85 0.09 -4.57 -7.22
C ILE A 85 -1.42 -4.86 -7.32
N SER A 86 -1.87 -5.49 -8.40
CA SER A 86 -3.28 -5.81 -8.61
C SER A 86 -3.48 -7.17 -9.26
N CYS A 87 -4.37 -7.95 -8.65
CA CYS A 87 -4.91 -9.20 -9.19
C CYS A 87 -6.11 -9.00 -10.13
N ASN A 88 -6.51 -7.75 -10.38
CA ASN A 88 -7.63 -7.39 -11.24
C ASN A 88 -7.27 -6.16 -12.12
N PRO A 89 -7.03 -6.34 -13.43
CA PRO A 89 -6.64 -5.25 -14.31
C PRO A 89 -7.74 -4.20 -14.50
N ASP A 90 -9.02 -4.57 -14.36
CA ASP A 90 -10.14 -3.63 -14.55
C ASP A 90 -10.21 -2.59 -13.42
N THR A 91 -10.08 -3.04 -12.17
CA THR A 91 -10.06 -2.12 -11.02
C THR A 91 -8.75 -1.34 -10.94
N LEU A 92 -7.64 -1.93 -11.39
CA LEU A 92 -6.39 -1.20 -11.55
C LEU A 92 -6.56 -0.04 -12.55
N ALA A 93 -7.15 -0.30 -13.72
CA ALA A 93 -7.38 0.73 -14.73
C ALA A 93 -8.25 1.88 -14.18
N ARG A 94 -9.34 1.55 -13.48
CA ARG A 94 -10.19 2.53 -12.78
C ARG A 94 -9.40 3.40 -11.80
N ASP A 95 -8.57 2.79 -10.96
CA ASP A 95 -7.81 3.52 -9.95
C ASP A 95 -6.74 4.41 -10.61
N LEU A 96 -6.11 3.91 -11.69
CA LEU A 96 -5.15 4.66 -12.49
C LEU A 96 -5.76 5.90 -13.15
N GLU A 97 -7.05 5.93 -13.51
CA GLU A 97 -7.70 7.14 -14.01
C GLU A 97 -7.63 8.30 -13.00
N THR A 98 -7.63 7.99 -11.71
CA THR A 98 -7.51 8.98 -10.64
C THR A 98 -6.06 9.27 -10.32
N LEU A 99 -5.23 8.24 -10.12
CA LEU A 99 -3.82 8.42 -9.74
C LEU A 99 -3.01 9.11 -10.83
N CYS A 100 -3.29 8.84 -12.11
CA CYS A 100 -2.58 9.48 -13.23
C CYS A 100 -2.89 10.98 -13.40
N LYS A 101 -3.82 11.55 -12.61
CA LYS A 101 -4.05 13.00 -12.55
C LYS A 101 -2.88 13.73 -11.90
N SER A 102 -2.27 13.15 -10.88
CA SER A 102 -1.10 13.70 -10.17
C SER A 102 0.20 12.96 -10.49
N HIS A 103 0.12 11.69 -10.91
CA HIS A 103 1.26 10.85 -11.18
C HIS A 103 1.41 10.50 -12.67
N GLU A 104 2.56 9.97 -13.03
CA GLU A 104 2.83 9.28 -14.29
C GLU A 104 3.17 7.81 -14.03
N VAL A 105 2.77 6.91 -14.94
CA VAL A 105 3.18 5.51 -14.89
C VAL A 105 4.56 5.40 -15.51
N CYS A 106 5.56 5.05 -14.70
CA CYS A 106 6.94 4.92 -15.14
C CYS A 106 7.25 3.49 -15.63
N GLU A 107 6.74 2.49 -14.93
CA GLU A 107 6.96 1.08 -15.23
C GLU A 107 5.69 0.26 -15.01
N ALA A 108 5.55 -0.83 -15.77
CA ALA A 108 4.46 -1.78 -15.65
C ALA A 108 4.95 -3.21 -15.92
N ALA A 109 4.41 -4.16 -15.18
CA ALA A 109 4.71 -5.58 -15.32
C ALA A 109 3.42 -6.41 -15.21
N ILE A 110 3.42 -7.55 -15.89
CA ILE A 110 2.37 -8.57 -15.80
C ILE A 110 3.01 -9.85 -15.29
N PHE A 111 2.30 -10.54 -14.39
CA PHE A 111 2.72 -11.79 -13.78
C PHE A 111 1.68 -12.87 -14.04
N ASP A 112 2.08 -13.96 -14.68
CA ASP A 112 1.23 -15.14 -14.88
C ASP A 112 1.26 -16.03 -13.62
N GLN A 113 0.66 -15.53 -12.53
CA GLN A 113 0.57 -16.25 -11.26
C GLN A 113 -0.43 -17.41 -11.31
N PHE A 114 -1.41 -17.34 -12.21
CA PHE A 114 -2.49 -18.31 -12.34
C PHE A 114 -2.63 -18.80 -13.81
N PRO A 115 -1.67 -19.62 -14.29
CA PRO A 115 -1.70 -20.11 -15.66
C PRO A 115 -2.99 -20.84 -16.01
N HIS A 116 -3.43 -20.67 -17.26
CA HIS A 116 -4.68 -21.25 -17.77
C HIS A 116 -5.96 -20.76 -17.09
N THR A 117 -5.92 -19.58 -16.46
CA THR A 117 -7.10 -18.88 -15.94
C THR A 117 -7.24 -17.50 -16.58
N GLU A 118 -8.35 -16.82 -16.32
CA GLU A 118 -8.55 -15.43 -16.72
C GLU A 118 -7.88 -14.43 -15.76
N HIS A 119 -7.28 -14.92 -14.65
CA HIS A 119 -6.65 -14.06 -13.66
C HIS A 119 -5.28 -13.59 -14.13
N VAL A 120 -5.05 -12.28 -14.02
CA VAL A 120 -3.79 -11.64 -14.39
C VAL A 120 -3.35 -10.80 -13.20
N GLU A 121 -2.18 -11.14 -12.64
CA GLU A 121 -1.51 -10.29 -11.68
C GLU A 121 -0.73 -9.21 -12.45
N SER A 122 -0.76 -7.99 -11.93
CA SER A 122 -0.15 -6.84 -12.57
C SER A 122 0.50 -5.94 -11.52
N GLY A 123 1.58 -5.28 -11.89
CA GLY A 123 2.27 -4.33 -11.06
C GLY A 123 2.54 -3.06 -11.85
N VAL A 124 2.31 -1.90 -11.23
CA VAL A 124 2.64 -0.60 -11.82
C VAL A 124 3.41 0.25 -10.82
N PHE A 125 4.41 0.95 -11.33
CA PHE A 125 5.15 1.95 -10.59
C PHE A 125 4.76 3.34 -11.10
N LEU A 126 4.25 4.17 -10.18
CA LEU A 126 3.90 5.55 -10.47
C LEU A 126 4.80 6.52 -9.72
N LYS A 127 5.12 7.63 -10.39
CA LYS A 127 5.86 8.75 -9.81
C LYS A 127 5.05 10.04 -9.92
N LYS A 128 5.07 10.87 -8.88
CA LYS A 128 4.40 12.17 -8.87
C LYS A 128 5.01 13.07 -9.95
N ARG A 129 4.16 13.75 -10.71
CA ARG A 129 4.60 14.70 -11.75
C ARG A 129 5.27 15.91 -11.10
N ALA A 130 6.34 16.40 -11.75
CA ALA A 130 7.06 17.60 -11.34
C ALA A 130 6.26 18.89 -11.58
#